data_AF-A0A1X1QV65-F1
#
_entry.id   AF-A0A1X1QV65-F1
#
_cell.length_a   1.000
_cell.length_b   1.000
_cell.length_c   1.000
_cell.angle_alpha   90.00
_cell.angle_beta   90.00
_cell.angle_gamma   90.00
#
_symmetry.space_group_name_H-M   'P 1'
#
loop_
_entity.id
_entity.type
_entity.pdbx_description
1 polymer ?
#
loop_
_entity_poly.entity_id
_entity_poly.type
_entity_poly.pdbx_seq_one_letter_code
_entity_poly.pdbx_strand_id
1 'polypeptide(L)'
;MPGKLSRGLSVIHKCSDPSSSLYCSALQFVDSDLKYIGTTAPPRYQCLENAVMENIATGCTVIFGEELRQLFLEAEATKMHMHDWWLYLLASAFGNVVFDPEHLVLYRRHQDTVTGLQLKSSRTLMARLKGFWGFIFNTRQLYGLSQAVIFGKTYDSRLSPEQQKLFSQLHRLHEFNHLWDRINFAARSSVLFNDKLDNFAVRLLVLLGKY
;
A
#
# COMPACT_ATOMS: atom_id res chain seq x y z
N MET A 1 -21.81 -3.77 -3.90
CA MET A 1 -23.05 -3.17 -4.44
C MET A 1 -23.32 -3.71 -5.84
N PRO A 2 -24.57 -3.66 -6.35
CA PRO A 2 -24.86 -3.97 -7.75
C PRO A 2 -23.94 -3.17 -8.68
N GLY A 3 -23.45 -3.79 -9.76
CA GLY A 3 -22.62 -3.11 -10.77
C GLY A 3 -21.13 -2.94 -10.44
N LYS A 4 -20.66 -3.36 -9.26
CA LYS A 4 -19.22 -3.32 -8.90
C LYS A 4 -18.36 -4.04 -9.94
N LEU A 5 -18.71 -5.29 -10.25
CA LEU A 5 -17.92 -6.12 -11.16
C LEU A 5 -17.95 -5.57 -12.58
N SER A 6 -19.13 -5.21 -13.09
CA SER A 6 -19.27 -4.65 -14.44
C SER A 6 -18.50 -3.33 -14.59
N ARG A 7 -18.52 -2.46 -13.56
CA ARG A 7 -17.73 -1.24 -13.57
C ARG A 7 -16.23 -1.52 -13.55
N GLY A 8 -15.76 -2.34 -12.61
CA GLY A 8 -14.34 -2.66 -12.52
C GLY A 8 -13.80 -3.35 -13.78
N LEU A 9 -14.58 -4.25 -14.38
CA LEU A 9 -14.27 -4.82 -15.69
C LEU A 9 -14.26 -3.75 -16.80
N SER A 10 -15.22 -2.83 -16.83
CA SER A 10 -15.23 -1.76 -17.83
C SER A 10 -14.02 -0.82 -17.73
N VAL A 11 -13.46 -0.66 -16.52
CA VAL A 11 -12.27 0.17 -16.28
C VAL A 11 -11.01 -0.59 -16.68
N ILE A 12 -10.85 -1.84 -16.25
CA ILE A 12 -9.64 -2.61 -16.56
C ILE A 12 -9.49 -2.85 -18.07
N HIS A 13 -10.59 -3.08 -18.80
CA HIS A 13 -10.58 -3.26 -20.26
C HIS A 13 -10.23 -1.99 -21.05
N LYS A 14 -10.28 -0.81 -20.42
CA LYS A 14 -9.85 0.46 -21.03
C LYS A 14 -8.36 0.73 -20.83
N CYS A 15 -7.67 -0.07 -20.01
CA CYS A 15 -6.23 0.03 -19.87
C CYS A 15 -5.56 -0.39 -21.17
N SER A 16 -4.40 0.20 -21.46
CA SER A 16 -3.60 -0.19 -22.63
C SER A 16 -3.19 -1.66 -22.59
N ASP A 17 -2.98 -2.17 -21.39
CA ASP A 17 -2.62 -3.57 -21.14
C ASP A 17 -3.45 -4.13 -19.96
N PRO A 18 -4.63 -4.69 -20.22
CA PRO A 18 -5.49 -5.25 -19.18
C PRO A 18 -4.89 -6.47 -18.46
N SER A 19 -4.00 -7.26 -19.10
CA SER A 19 -3.44 -8.48 -18.49
C SER A 19 -2.42 -8.17 -17.39
N SER A 20 -1.68 -7.07 -17.51
CA SER A 20 -0.77 -6.56 -16.47
C SER A 20 -1.38 -5.49 -15.56
N SER A 21 -2.68 -5.20 -15.69
CA SER A 21 -3.35 -4.15 -14.90
C SER A 21 -4.02 -4.68 -13.62
N LEU A 22 -4.03 -3.83 -12.58
CA LEU A 22 -4.83 -4.00 -11.37
C LEU A 22 -5.79 -2.83 -11.22
N TYR A 23 -7.07 -3.15 -11.05
CA TYR A 23 -8.12 -2.25 -10.64
C TYR A 23 -8.39 -2.38 -9.15
N CYS A 24 -8.55 -1.27 -8.45
CA CYS A 24 -9.12 -1.21 -7.10
C CYS A 24 -9.99 0.04 -6.95
N SER A 25 -10.87 0.06 -5.95
CA SER A 25 -11.81 1.16 -5.75
C SER A 25 -11.82 1.69 -4.32
N ALA A 26 -12.38 2.87 -4.14
CA ALA A 26 -12.69 3.39 -2.82
C ALA A 26 -13.71 2.50 -2.08
N LEU A 27 -13.63 2.52 -0.74
CA LEU A 27 -14.55 1.85 0.17
C LEU A 27 -15.44 2.85 0.89
N GLN A 28 -16.69 2.46 1.12
CA GLN A 28 -17.53 3.11 2.12
C GLN A 28 -17.53 2.27 3.39
N PHE A 29 -17.04 2.84 4.48
CA PHE A 29 -17.05 2.21 5.79
C PHE A 29 -18.44 2.30 6.42
N VAL A 30 -18.90 1.17 6.94
CA VAL A 30 -20.17 1.05 7.65
C VAL A 30 -20.02 0.32 8.98
N ASP A 31 -20.93 0.57 9.92
CA ASP A 31 -20.98 -0.14 11.20
C ASP A 31 -21.69 -1.51 11.08
N SER A 32 -21.93 -2.16 12.22
CA SER A 32 -22.68 -3.43 12.28
C SER A 32 -24.08 -3.33 11.69
N ASP A 33 -24.70 -2.15 11.82
CA ASP A 33 -26.07 -1.84 11.41
C ASP A 33 -26.13 -1.24 9.99
N LEU A 34 -25.02 -1.31 9.25
CA LEU A 34 -24.83 -0.73 7.91
C LEU A 34 -24.96 0.80 7.83
N LYS A 35 -24.88 1.50 8.97
CA LYS A 35 -24.85 2.98 8.97
C LYS A 35 -23.49 3.47 8.52
N TYR A 36 -23.50 4.59 7.81
CA TYR A 36 -22.30 5.23 7.28
C TYR A 36 -21.36 5.68 8.41
N ILE A 37 -20.08 5.29 8.32
CA ILE A 37 -19.00 5.75 9.20
C ILE A 37 -18.06 6.71 8.46
N GLY A 38 -17.78 6.45 7.18
CA GLY A 38 -16.79 7.20 6.43
C GLY A 38 -16.45 6.56 5.09
N THR A 39 -15.42 7.09 4.42
CA THR A 39 -14.89 6.50 3.18
C THR A 39 -13.37 6.50 3.18
N THR A 40 -12.76 5.69 2.32
CA THR A 40 -11.32 5.79 2.02
C THR A 40 -11.02 7.09 1.30
N ALA A 41 -9.93 7.75 1.67
CA ALA A 41 -9.41 8.86 0.88
C ALA A 41 -8.83 8.35 -0.45
N PRO A 42 -8.97 9.10 -1.55
CA PRO A 42 -8.25 8.79 -2.78
C PRO A 42 -6.74 8.79 -2.53
N PRO A 43 -6.00 7.81 -3.07
CA PRO A 43 -4.55 7.76 -2.91
C PRO A 43 -3.89 8.90 -3.70
N ARG A 44 -2.82 9.45 -3.13
CA ARG A 44 -1.96 10.46 -3.75
C ARG A 44 -1.02 9.84 -4.78
N TYR A 45 -0.61 8.60 -4.55
CA TYR A 45 0.34 7.87 -5.39
C TYR A 45 -0.23 6.50 -5.77
N GLN A 46 0.04 6.05 -6.99
CA GLN A 46 -0.30 4.71 -7.50
C GLN A 46 0.95 4.09 -8.15
N CYS A 47 2.10 4.21 -7.48
CA CYS A 47 3.40 3.78 -8.01
C CYS A 47 4.15 2.89 -7.02
N LEU A 48 5.22 2.25 -7.50
CA LEU A 48 6.00 1.29 -6.73
C LEU A 48 6.60 1.91 -5.46
N GLU A 49 7.05 3.16 -5.55
CA GLU A 49 7.63 3.90 -4.43
C GLU A 49 6.64 4.09 -3.26
N ASN A 50 5.33 4.07 -3.53
CA ASN A 50 4.31 4.04 -2.48
C ASN A 50 3.96 2.61 -2.09
N ALA A 51 3.83 1.71 -3.08
CA ALA A 51 3.46 0.32 -2.87
C ALA A 51 4.41 -0.44 -1.94
N VAL A 52 5.68 -0.06 -1.84
CA VAL A 52 6.62 -0.70 -0.91
C VAL A 52 6.34 -0.41 0.57
N MET A 53 5.54 0.60 0.91
CA MET A 53 5.27 0.99 2.30
C MET A 53 3.79 1.17 2.65
N GLU A 54 2.92 1.39 1.67
CA GLU A 54 1.48 1.52 1.89
C GLU A 54 0.67 0.66 0.90
N ASN A 55 -0.43 0.08 1.39
CA ASN A 55 -1.41 -0.59 0.54
C ASN A 55 -2.61 0.33 0.28
N ILE A 56 -2.89 0.61 -1.00
CA ILE A 56 -4.09 1.34 -1.44
C ILE A 56 -5.20 0.40 -1.94
N ALA A 57 -4.84 -0.85 -2.27
CA ALA A 57 -5.73 -1.83 -2.88
C ALA A 57 -6.27 -2.76 -1.78
N THR A 58 -7.49 -2.52 -1.30
CA THR A 58 -8.13 -3.45 -0.36
C THR A 58 -8.71 -4.63 -1.12
N GLY A 59 -8.41 -5.87 -0.71
CA GLY A 59 -8.69 -7.08 -1.48
C GLY A 59 -10.13 -7.23 -1.97
N CYS A 60 -11.12 -6.82 -1.16
CA CYS A 60 -12.52 -6.84 -1.56
C CYS A 60 -12.88 -5.87 -2.70
N THR A 61 -11.96 -5.05 -3.18
CA THR A 61 -12.15 -4.10 -4.30
C THR A 61 -11.35 -4.49 -5.55
N VAL A 62 -10.45 -5.47 -5.42
CA VAL A 62 -9.43 -5.75 -6.43
C VAL A 62 -9.98 -6.60 -7.57
N ILE A 63 -9.61 -6.22 -8.80
CA ILE A 63 -9.71 -7.02 -10.04
C ILE A 63 -8.36 -6.90 -10.72
N PHE A 64 -7.81 -7.98 -11.25
CA PHE A 64 -6.48 -7.99 -11.86
C PHE A 64 -6.44 -8.93 -13.07
N GLY A 65 -5.51 -8.64 -13.99
CA GLY A 65 -5.33 -9.41 -15.21
C GLY A 65 -4.55 -10.71 -15.01
N GLU A 66 -4.52 -11.51 -16.09
CA GLU A 66 -3.92 -12.86 -16.10
C GLU A 66 -2.40 -12.85 -15.89
N GLU A 67 -1.66 -11.86 -16.39
CA GLU A 67 -0.21 -11.80 -16.18
C GLU A 67 0.13 -11.54 -14.72
N LEU A 68 -0.60 -10.65 -14.05
CA LEU A 68 -0.46 -10.45 -12.61
C LEU A 68 -0.83 -11.71 -11.83
N ARG A 69 -1.81 -12.49 -12.30
CA ARG A 69 -2.16 -13.79 -11.71
C ARG A 69 -0.99 -14.77 -11.82
N GLN A 70 -0.34 -14.86 -12.98
CA GLN A 70 0.80 -15.74 -13.18
C GLN A 70 1.96 -15.39 -12.25
N LEU A 71 2.32 -14.11 -12.17
CA LEU A 71 3.36 -13.64 -11.25
C LEU A 71 2.96 -13.91 -9.78
N PHE A 72 1.70 -13.68 -9.42
CA PHE A 72 1.21 -13.92 -8.07
C PHE A 72 1.34 -15.39 -7.65
N LEU A 73 1.14 -16.34 -8.57
CA LEU A 73 1.29 -17.77 -8.29
C LEU A 73 2.73 -18.22 -8.04
N GLU A 74 3.72 -17.41 -8.42
CA GLU A 74 5.13 -17.70 -8.13
C GLU A 74 5.52 -17.34 -6.68
N ALA A 75 4.69 -16.55 -5.99
CA ALA A 75 4.96 -16.12 -4.63
C ALA A 75 4.69 -17.25 -3.62
N GLU A 76 5.56 -17.35 -2.62
CA GLU A 76 5.32 -18.23 -1.47
C GLU A 76 4.26 -17.60 -0.54
N ALA A 77 3.05 -18.17 -0.55
CA ALA A 77 1.92 -17.66 0.24
C ALA A 77 2.22 -17.51 1.74
N THR A 78 3.11 -18.35 2.31
CA THR A 78 3.51 -18.31 3.72
C THR A 78 4.37 -17.10 4.09
N LYS A 79 4.99 -16.45 3.10
CA LYS A 79 5.83 -15.26 3.29
C LYS A 79 5.10 -13.96 2.96
N MET A 80 3.88 -14.07 2.43
CA MET A 80 3.04 -12.95 2.02
C MET A 80 2.21 -12.46 3.23
N HIS A 81 2.38 -11.20 3.61
CA HIS A 81 1.67 -10.64 4.76
C HIS A 81 0.22 -10.28 4.40
N MET A 82 0.02 -9.67 3.23
CA MET A 82 -1.29 -9.36 2.68
C MET A 82 -1.31 -9.56 1.17
N HIS A 83 -2.23 -10.40 0.69
CA HIS A 83 -2.32 -10.77 -0.73
C HIS A 83 -2.72 -9.60 -1.64
N ASP A 84 -3.58 -8.72 -1.15
CA ASP A 84 -4.02 -7.54 -1.88
C ASP A 84 -2.88 -6.52 -2.03
N TRP A 85 -2.06 -6.36 -1.00
CA TRP A 85 -0.85 -5.56 -1.05
C TRP A 85 0.22 -6.16 -1.97
N TRP A 86 0.38 -7.49 -1.97
CA TRP A 86 1.29 -8.16 -2.90
C TRP A 86 0.88 -7.95 -4.36
N LEU A 87 -0.43 -8.04 -4.65
CA LEU A 87 -0.96 -7.71 -5.97
C LEU A 87 -0.72 -6.25 -6.35
N TYR A 88 -0.84 -5.31 -5.38
CA TYR A 88 -0.50 -3.90 -5.62
C TYR A 88 1.00 -3.71 -5.94
N LEU A 89 1.90 -4.43 -5.27
CA LEU A 89 3.33 -4.43 -5.59
C LEU A 89 3.59 -4.98 -6.99
N LEU A 90 2.99 -6.12 -7.35
CA LEU A 90 3.11 -6.71 -8.69
C LEU A 90 2.68 -5.74 -9.79
N ALA A 91 1.48 -5.17 -9.65
CA ALA A 91 0.95 -4.22 -10.61
C ALA A 91 1.81 -2.95 -10.70
N SER A 92 2.32 -2.46 -9.57
CA SER A 92 3.18 -1.27 -9.55
C SER A 92 4.58 -1.51 -10.13
N ALA A 93 5.08 -2.75 -10.07
CA ALA A 93 6.40 -3.12 -10.59
C ALA A 93 6.38 -3.54 -12.06
N PHE A 94 5.33 -4.25 -12.47
CA PHE A 94 5.29 -4.96 -13.76
C PHE A 94 4.16 -4.56 -14.68
N GLY A 95 3.30 -3.62 -14.27
CA GLY A 95 2.17 -3.20 -15.09
C GLY A 95 1.60 -1.86 -14.67
N ASN A 96 0.29 -1.82 -14.45
CA ASN A 96 -0.42 -0.57 -14.16
C ASN A 96 -1.44 -0.72 -13.03
N VAL A 97 -1.61 0.34 -12.25
CA VAL A 97 -2.59 0.41 -11.17
C VAL A 97 -3.63 1.47 -11.49
N VAL A 98 -4.89 1.07 -11.49
CA VAL A 98 -6.04 1.96 -11.68
C VAL A 98 -6.85 2.02 -10.40
N PHE A 99 -6.91 3.22 -9.82
CA PHE A 99 -7.75 3.50 -8.67
C PHE A 99 -9.05 4.19 -9.11
N ASP A 100 -10.18 3.63 -8.71
CA ASP A 100 -11.51 4.17 -8.97
C ASP A 100 -12.07 4.86 -7.72
N PRO A 101 -12.36 6.17 -7.75
CA PRO A 101 -12.86 6.90 -6.58
C PRO A 101 -14.29 6.52 -6.18
N GLU A 102 -14.99 5.69 -6.95
CA GLU A 102 -16.34 5.24 -6.62
C GLU A 102 -16.38 4.25 -5.45
N HIS A 103 -17.35 4.44 -4.56
CA HIS A 103 -17.53 3.65 -3.34
C HIS A 103 -18.42 2.43 -3.56
N LEU A 104 -17.93 1.44 -4.30
CA LEU A 104 -18.74 0.32 -4.80
C LEU A 104 -18.91 -0.84 -3.79
N VAL A 105 -18.27 -0.72 -2.63
CA VAL A 105 -18.22 -1.74 -1.57
C VAL A 105 -18.49 -1.10 -0.21
N LEU A 106 -19.49 -1.65 0.49
CA LEU A 106 -19.72 -1.38 1.91
C LEU A 106 -18.79 -2.28 2.72
N TYR A 107 -17.85 -1.67 3.43
CA TYR A 107 -16.88 -2.38 4.26
C TYR A 107 -17.23 -2.21 5.72
N ARG A 108 -17.69 -3.30 6.36
CA ARG A 108 -18.02 -3.30 7.78
C ARG A 108 -16.75 -3.15 8.59
N ARG A 109 -16.72 -2.18 9.51
CA ARG A 109 -15.66 -2.04 10.50
C ARG A 109 -16.21 -2.27 11.89
N HIS A 110 -15.59 -3.21 12.60
CA HIS A 110 -15.81 -3.38 14.03
C HIS A 110 -14.94 -2.36 14.79
N GLN A 111 -15.38 -1.92 15.98
CA GLN A 111 -14.65 -0.94 16.79
C GLN A 111 -13.21 -1.38 17.12
N ASP A 112 -12.95 -2.69 17.14
CA ASP A 112 -11.63 -3.29 17.39
C ASP A 112 -10.77 -3.48 16.12
N THR A 113 -11.21 -2.99 14.95
CA THR A 113 -10.43 -3.15 13.72
C THR A 113 -9.21 -2.22 13.76
N VAL A 114 -8.02 -2.82 13.89
CA VAL A 114 -6.67 -2.23 13.99
C VAL A 114 -6.29 -1.23 12.87
N THR A 115 -7.11 -1.10 11.83
CA THR A 115 -6.87 -0.23 10.68
C THR A 115 -7.31 1.22 10.97
N GLY A 116 -6.60 1.94 11.83
CA GLY A 116 -6.89 3.32 12.23
C GLY A 116 -7.45 4.20 11.10
N LEU A 117 -8.61 4.79 11.35
CA LEU A 117 -9.25 5.75 10.45
C LEU A 117 -8.32 6.96 10.20
N GLN A 118 -7.96 7.24 8.95
CA GLN A 118 -7.85 8.63 8.51
C GLN A 118 -9.27 9.11 8.17
N LEU A 119 -10.13 9.25 9.18
CA LEU A 119 -11.38 9.99 9.01
C LEU A 119 -10.97 11.41 8.61
N LYS A 120 -11.51 11.91 7.50
CA LYS A 120 -11.49 13.35 7.18
C LYS A 120 -12.32 14.10 8.22
N SER A 121 -11.86 14.22 9.46
CA SER A 121 -12.51 15.07 10.45
C SER A 121 -11.60 15.34 11.64
N SER A 122 -10.68 16.28 11.48
CA SER A 122 -10.54 17.47 12.34
C SER A 122 -9.25 18.23 12.01
N ARG A 123 -9.34 19.54 11.82
CA ARG A 123 -8.19 20.42 11.58
C ARG A 123 -7.37 20.72 12.87
N THR A 124 -7.69 20.07 13.98
CA THR A 124 -7.06 20.35 15.28
C THR A 124 -5.66 19.74 15.33
N LEU A 125 -4.69 20.55 15.80
CA LEU A 125 -3.30 20.14 16.00
C LEU A 125 -3.18 18.87 16.86
N MET A 126 -4.05 18.72 17.86
CA MET A 126 -4.12 17.53 18.72
C MET A 126 -4.49 16.25 17.97
N ALA A 127 -5.40 16.30 16.98
CA ALA A 127 -5.76 15.13 16.19
C ALA A 127 -4.61 14.71 15.25
N ARG A 128 -3.89 15.68 14.70
CA ARG A 128 -2.66 15.44 13.91
C ARG A 128 -1.54 14.84 14.77
N LEU A 129 -1.34 15.36 15.98
CA LEU A 129 -0.38 14.81 16.93
C LEU A 129 -0.78 13.41 17.37
N LYS A 130 -2.06 13.17 17.70
CA LYS A 130 -2.53 11.83 18.09
C LYS A 130 -2.44 10.83 16.93
N GLY A 131 -2.71 11.28 15.70
CA GLY A 131 -2.47 10.51 14.48
C GLY A 131 -0.98 10.19 14.29
N PHE A 132 -0.11 11.17 14.48
CA PHE A 132 1.35 11.01 14.42
C PHE A 132 1.88 10.04 15.52
N TRP A 133 1.40 10.14 16.76
CA TRP A 133 1.76 9.21 17.83
C TRP A 133 1.21 7.81 17.55
N GLY A 134 -0.06 7.69 17.15
CA GLY A 134 -0.66 6.43 16.73
C GLY A 134 0.08 5.80 15.54
N PHE A 135 0.64 6.62 14.64
CA PHE A 135 1.49 6.22 13.52
C PHE A 135 2.88 5.75 13.95
N ILE A 136 3.54 6.46 14.88
CA ILE A 136 4.81 6.03 15.50
C ILE A 136 4.67 4.67 16.18
N PHE A 137 3.53 4.40 16.82
CA PHE A 137 3.26 3.13 17.50
C PHE A 137 2.58 2.08 16.60
N ASN A 138 2.32 2.38 15.32
CA ASN A 138 1.63 1.44 14.43
C ASN A 138 2.63 0.47 13.77
N THR A 139 2.44 -0.82 14.01
CA THR A 139 3.23 -1.92 13.41
C THR A 139 3.06 -2.08 11.90
N ARG A 140 2.20 -1.29 11.24
CA ARG A 140 1.95 -1.35 9.79
C ARG A 140 3.19 -1.14 8.92
N GLN A 141 4.11 -0.26 9.32
CA GLN A 141 5.32 0.01 8.56
C GLN A 141 6.30 -1.16 8.59
N LEU A 142 6.39 -1.87 9.73
CA LEU A 142 7.19 -3.09 9.86
C LEU A 142 6.74 -4.14 8.84
N TYR A 143 5.42 -4.35 8.70
CA TYR A 143 4.85 -5.31 7.75
C TYR A 143 5.03 -4.89 6.29
N GLY A 144 4.99 -3.59 6.00
CA GLY A 144 5.25 -3.08 4.65
C GLY A 144 6.68 -3.32 4.21
N LEU A 145 7.64 -2.92 5.05
CA LEU A 145 9.07 -3.10 4.76
C LEU A 145 9.42 -4.58 4.63
N SER A 146 8.97 -5.44 5.55
CA SER A 146 9.25 -6.88 5.48
C SER A 146 8.68 -7.49 4.19
N GLN A 147 7.43 -7.17 3.85
CA GLN A 147 6.80 -7.67 2.64
C GLN A 147 7.51 -7.18 1.36
N ALA A 148 7.89 -5.90 1.30
CA ALA A 148 8.65 -5.35 0.17
C ALA A 148 10.01 -6.02 -0.01
N VAL A 149 10.71 -6.33 1.10
CA VAL A 149 11.99 -7.05 1.04
C VAL A 149 11.81 -8.47 0.48
N ILE A 150 10.79 -9.19 0.94
CA ILE A 150 10.48 -10.53 0.43
C ILE A 150 10.12 -10.46 -1.06
N PHE A 151 9.26 -9.52 -1.45
CA PHE A 151 8.90 -9.29 -2.84
C PHE A 151 10.12 -9.04 -3.73
N GLY A 152 11.02 -8.15 -3.30
CA GLY A 152 12.25 -7.83 -4.03
C GLY A 152 13.12 -9.07 -4.25
N LYS A 153 13.25 -9.93 -3.23
CA LYS A 153 13.97 -11.21 -3.35
C LYS A 153 13.27 -12.20 -4.29
N THR A 154 11.93 -12.28 -4.25
CA THR A 154 11.14 -13.20 -5.09
C THR A 154 11.27 -12.88 -6.58
N TYR A 155 11.26 -11.60 -6.95
CA TYR A 155 11.23 -11.19 -8.36
C TYR A 155 12.51 -10.49 -8.84
N ASP A 156 13.63 -10.59 -8.11
CA ASP A 156 14.87 -9.84 -8.35
C ASP A 156 15.33 -9.84 -9.82
N SER A 157 15.27 -11.00 -10.47
CA SER A 157 15.68 -11.18 -11.87
C SER A 157 14.77 -10.52 -12.91
N ARG A 158 13.55 -10.13 -12.55
CA ARG A 158 12.59 -9.45 -13.43
C ARG A 158 12.50 -7.94 -13.21
N LEU A 159 13.06 -7.46 -12.10
CA LEU A 159 13.02 -6.04 -11.75
C LEU A 159 13.96 -5.23 -12.66
N SER A 160 13.56 -4.01 -13.00
CA SER A 160 14.45 -3.07 -13.69
C SER A 160 15.63 -2.68 -12.79
N PRO A 161 16.75 -2.17 -13.34
CA PRO A 161 17.89 -1.70 -12.54
C PRO A 161 17.50 -0.65 -11.48
N GLU A 162 16.57 0.25 -11.80
CA GLU A 162 16.05 1.25 -10.87
C GLU A 162 15.26 0.62 -9.73
N GLN A 163 14.41 -0.36 -10.05
CA GLN A 163 13.62 -1.09 -9.05
C GLN A 163 14.53 -1.94 -8.16
N GLN A 164 15.50 -2.66 -8.73
CA GLN A 164 16.51 -3.42 -7.98
C GLN A 164 17.26 -2.53 -6.98
N LYS A 165 17.61 -1.30 -7.37
CA LYS A 165 18.24 -0.32 -6.48
C LYS A 165 17.32 0.06 -5.30
N LEU A 166 16.03 0.27 -5.54
CA LEU A 166 15.05 0.54 -4.49
C LEU A 166 14.97 -0.64 -3.52
N PHE A 167 14.75 -1.87 -4.01
CA PHE A 167 14.65 -3.06 -3.16
C PHE A 167 15.95 -3.40 -2.43
N SER A 168 17.11 -3.15 -3.05
CA SER A 168 18.42 -3.28 -2.39
C SER A 168 18.58 -2.31 -1.23
N GLN A 169 18.11 -1.06 -1.38
CA GLN A 169 18.10 -0.09 -0.29
C GLN A 169 17.18 -0.55 0.86
N LEU A 170 15.98 -1.05 0.55
CA LEU A 170 15.04 -1.58 1.54
C LEU A 170 15.59 -2.81 2.26
N HIS A 171 16.23 -3.74 1.53
CA HIS A 171 16.86 -4.91 2.10
C HIS A 171 17.96 -4.54 3.09
N ARG A 172 18.85 -3.61 2.72
CA ARG A 172 19.90 -3.13 3.64
C ARG A 172 19.32 -2.48 4.90
N LEU A 173 18.28 -1.67 4.72
CA LEU A 173 17.58 -1.02 5.81
C LEU A 173 16.97 -2.03 6.79
N HIS A 174 16.36 -3.10 6.26
CA HIS A 174 15.72 -4.14 7.06
C HIS A 174 16.71 -5.09 7.74
N GLU A 175 17.72 -5.56 7.00
CA GLU A 175 18.63 -6.61 7.45
C GLU A 175 19.76 -6.08 8.35
N PHE A 176 20.42 -4.99 7.94
CA PHE A 176 21.65 -4.52 8.60
C PHE A 176 21.39 -3.34 9.53
N ASN A 177 20.44 -2.48 9.16
CA ASN A 177 19.98 -1.36 9.99
C ASN A 177 21.14 -0.44 10.47
N HIS A 178 22.17 -0.27 9.65
CA HIS A 178 23.30 0.60 9.98
C HIS A 178 22.90 2.08 9.91
N LEU A 179 23.59 2.93 10.68
CA LEU A 179 23.33 4.37 10.70
C LEU A 179 23.40 5.00 9.29
N TRP A 180 24.35 4.56 8.46
CA TRP A 180 24.47 5.03 7.09
C TRP A 180 23.31 4.62 6.19
N ASP A 181 22.76 3.42 6.35
CA ASP A 181 21.59 2.97 5.58
C ASP A 181 20.34 3.77 5.99
N ARG A 182 20.17 4.08 7.28
CA ARG A 182 19.11 4.95 7.79
C ARG A 182 19.20 6.36 7.23
N ILE A 183 20.40 6.96 7.27
CA ILE A 183 20.65 8.30 6.70
C ILE A 183 20.38 8.31 5.20
N ASN A 184 20.89 7.31 4.49
CA ASN A 184 20.70 7.18 3.05
C ASN A 184 19.21 7.01 2.69
N PHE A 185 18.45 6.21 3.44
CA PHE A 185 17.01 6.09 3.25
C PHE A 185 16.32 7.43 3.47
N ALA A 186 16.55 8.06 4.62
CA ALA A 186 15.88 9.31 4.97
C ALA A 186 16.20 10.47 4.01
N ALA A 187 17.43 10.52 3.46
CA ALA A 187 17.84 11.60 2.57
C ALA A 187 17.60 11.33 1.08
N ARG A 188 17.71 10.08 0.63
CA ARG A 188 17.80 9.74 -0.80
C ARG A 188 16.81 8.68 -1.27
N SER A 189 16.06 8.04 -0.38
CA SER A 189 15.06 7.07 -0.81
C SER A 189 13.95 7.75 -1.62
N SER A 190 13.56 7.09 -2.72
CA SER A 190 12.42 7.48 -3.55
C SER A 190 11.07 7.15 -2.93
N VAL A 191 11.04 6.41 -1.80
CA VAL A 191 9.80 5.98 -1.13
C VAL A 191 8.86 7.14 -0.81
N LEU A 192 7.58 6.94 -1.11
CA LEU A 192 6.50 7.92 -1.00
C LEU A 192 5.40 7.42 -0.05
N PHE A 193 4.79 8.36 0.67
CA PHE A 193 3.63 8.12 1.54
C PHE A 193 2.50 9.06 1.14
N ASN A 194 1.25 8.62 1.31
CA ASN A 194 0.09 9.40 0.89
C ASN A 194 -0.05 10.73 1.66
N ASP A 195 0.29 10.75 2.97
CA ASP A 195 0.37 11.97 3.77
C ASP A 195 1.82 12.50 3.85
N LYS A 196 1.99 13.83 3.72
CA LYS A 196 3.32 14.47 3.83
C LYS A 196 3.88 14.38 5.25
N LEU A 197 3.03 14.43 6.27
CA LEU A 197 3.41 14.26 7.66
C LEU A 197 3.88 12.82 7.90
N ASP A 198 3.20 11.84 7.31
CA ASP A 198 3.59 10.43 7.39
C ASP A 198 4.97 10.21 6.75
N ASN A 199 5.22 10.82 5.58
CA ASN A 199 6.54 10.77 4.92
C ASN A 199 7.66 11.33 5.83
N PHE A 200 7.44 12.51 6.42
CA PHE A 200 8.41 13.10 7.36
C PHE A 200 8.60 12.23 8.61
N ALA A 201 7.49 11.74 9.18
CA ALA A 201 7.48 10.91 10.37
C ALA A 201 8.25 9.60 10.17
N VAL A 202 8.02 8.88 9.06
CA VAL A 202 8.76 7.65 8.73
C VAL A 202 10.24 7.93 8.61
N ARG A 203 10.63 8.97 7.85
CA ARG A 203 12.05 9.28 7.67
C ARG A 203 12.74 9.59 8.99
N LEU A 204 12.05 10.30 9.90
CA LEU A 204 12.55 10.53 11.26
C LEU A 204 12.65 9.24 12.07
N LEU A 205 11.63 8.38 12.03
CA LEU A 205 11.64 7.08 12.71
C LEU A 205 12.76 6.16 12.22
N VAL A 206 12.97 6.13 10.90
CA VAL A 206 14.06 5.41 10.26
C VAL A 206 15.41 5.92 10.74
N LEU A 207 15.63 7.24 10.78
CA LEU A 207 16.85 7.83 11.33
C LEU A 207 17.09 7.42 12.79
N LEU A 208 16.03 7.38 13.59
CA LEU A 208 16.06 6.97 14.99
C LEU A 208 16.18 5.45 15.20
N GLY A 209 16.08 4.64 14.14
CA GLY A 209 16.11 3.18 14.22
C GLY A 209 14.87 2.55 14.83
N LYS A 210 13.72 3.25 14.80
CA LYS A 210 12.44 2.83 15.39
C LYS A 210 11.42 2.54 14.29
N TYR A 211 11.55 1.43 13.58
CA TYR A 211 10.69 1.06 12.45
C TYR A 211 10.68 -0.44 12.21
#